data_AF-A0A9X2ZGA3-F1
#
_entry.id   AF-A0A9X2ZGA3-F1
#
_cell.length_a   1.000
_cell.length_b   1.000
_cell.length_c   1.000
_cell.angle_alpha   90.00
_cell.angle_beta   90.00
_cell.angle_gamma   90.00
#
_symmetry.space_group_name_H-M   'P 1'
#
loop_
_entity.id
_entity.type
_entity.pdbx_description
1 polymer ?
#
loop_
_entity_poly.entity_id
_entity_poly.type
_entity_poly.pdbx_seq_one_letter_code
_entity_poly.pdbx_strand_id
1 'polypeptide(L)'
;MPVLIEHFKEHQQIRNVSFIDFLAMHYWGDDQNDNDADRDMQLPFKNISGYSLQLVFIPTEKHTIYIPFNIGLKESNIIPFTSNLYSNPALFSVFRPPVA
;
A
#
# COMPACT_ATOMS: atom_id res chain seq x y z
N MET A 1 -25.06 4.84 19.74
CA MET A 1 -23.94 5.50 19.05
C MET A 1 -22.71 5.36 19.95
N PRO A 2 -21.46 5.37 19.44
CA PRO A 2 -20.28 5.30 20.31
C PRO A 2 -20.30 6.47 21.33
N VAL A 3 -20.00 6.21 22.60
CA VAL A 3 -20.02 7.20 23.70
C VAL A 3 -19.25 8.48 23.35
N LEU A 4 -18.08 8.34 22.71
CA LEU A 4 -17.27 9.46 22.22
C LEU A 4 -18.06 10.42 21.31
N ILE A 5 -18.86 9.89 20.38
CA ILE A 5 -19.63 10.68 19.42
C ILE A 5 -20.80 11.37 20.11
N GLU A 6 -21.40 10.73 21.12
CA GLU A 6 -22.50 11.30 21.90
C GLU A 6 -22.02 12.48 22.75
N HIS A 7 -20.93 12.30 23.51
CA HIS A 7 -20.31 13.36 24.31
C HIS A 7 -19.83 14.54 23.44
N PHE A 8 -19.25 14.27 22.27
CA PHE A 8 -18.90 15.32 21.31
C PHE A 8 -20.11 16.15 20.87
N LYS A 9 -21.25 15.52 20.59
CA LYS A 9 -22.46 16.23 20.15
C LYS A 9 -23.00 17.17 21.23
N GLU A 10 -22.92 16.78 22.50
CA GLU A 10 -23.32 17.63 23.62
C GLU A 10 -22.46 18.89 23.69
N HIS A 11 -21.14 18.72 23.63
CA HIS A 11 -20.19 19.83 23.57
C HIS A 11 -20.37 20.69 22.30
N GLN A 12 -20.69 20.09 21.17
CA GLN A 12 -21.00 20.81 19.93
C GLN A 12 -22.28 21.65 20.05
N GLN A 13 -23.30 21.16 20.77
CA GLN A 13 -24.55 21.89 20.98
C GLN A 13 -24.41 23.03 21.98
N ILE A 14 -23.59 22.87 23.02
CA ILE A 14 -23.45 23.84 24.12
C ILE A 14 -22.40 24.91 23.78
N ARG A 15 -21.27 24.52 23.19
CA ARG A 15 -20.09 25.38 22.99
C ARG A 15 -19.62 25.49 21.54
N ASN A 16 -20.23 24.74 20.61
CA ASN A 16 -19.86 24.71 19.19
C ASN A 16 -18.35 24.40 18.97
N VAL A 17 -17.80 23.49 19.77
CA VAL A 17 -16.40 23.06 19.64
C VAL A 17 -16.20 22.16 18.42
N SER A 18 -15.02 22.22 17.81
CA SER A 18 -14.65 21.25 16.79
C SER A 18 -14.32 19.90 17.42
N PHE A 19 -14.33 18.83 16.62
CA PHE A 19 -14.00 17.50 17.10
C PHE A 19 -12.55 17.41 17.62
N ILE A 20 -11.61 18.14 17.00
CA ILE A 20 -10.21 18.17 17.44
C ILE A 20 -10.07 18.93 18.76
N ASP A 21 -10.77 20.05 18.92
CA ASP A 21 -10.77 20.80 20.18
C ASP A 21 -11.35 19.96 21.31
N PHE A 22 -12.46 19.25 21.05
CA PHE A 22 -13.04 18.30 21.99
C PHE A 22 -12.03 17.23 22.43
N LEU A 23 -11.28 16.62 21.50
CA LEU A 23 -10.24 15.66 21.85
C LEU A 23 -9.11 16.29 22.67
N ALA A 24 -8.68 17.51 22.33
CA ALA A 24 -7.64 18.22 23.07
C ALA A 24 -8.06 18.51 24.52
N MET A 25 -9.29 19.00 24.72
CA MET A 25 -9.85 19.26 26.05
C MET A 25 -9.83 17.99 26.93
N HIS A 26 -10.18 16.84 26.36
CA HIS A 26 -10.35 15.61 27.14
C HIS A 26 -9.07 14.78 27.27
N TYR A 27 -8.13 14.84 26.31
CA TYR A 27 -6.95 13.97 26.26
C TYR A 27 -5.61 14.70 26.39
N TRP A 28 -5.56 16.04 26.31
CA TRP A 28 -4.31 16.81 26.37
C TRP A 28 -3.95 17.32 27.78
N GLY A 29 -4.76 16.98 28.79
CA GLY A 29 -4.43 17.15 30.20
C GLY A 29 -4.81 18.49 30.83
N ASP A 30 -5.43 19.41 30.08
CA ASP A 30 -6.04 20.63 30.63
C ASP A 30 -7.53 20.36 30.87
N ASP A 31 -7.85 19.84 32.05
CA ASP A 31 -9.22 19.54 32.43
C ASP A 31 -10.00 20.85 32.58
N GLN A 32 -10.87 21.13 31.62
CA GLN A 32 -11.78 22.27 31.69
C GLN A 32 -12.85 21.90 32.73
N ASN A 33 -12.70 22.40 33.95
CA ASN A 33 -13.61 22.13 35.08
C ASN A 33 -15.07 22.53 34.76
N ASP A 34 -15.79 21.68 34.04
CA ASP A 34 -17.15 21.90 33.58
C ASP A 34 -18.14 20.89 34.18
N ASN A 35 -17.71 20.21 35.23
CA ASN A 35 -18.48 19.27 36.05
C ASN A 35 -19.01 18.05 35.26
N ASP A 36 -18.33 17.62 34.19
CA ASP A 36 -18.69 16.41 33.44
C ASP A 36 -17.80 15.19 33.76
N ALA A 37 -17.04 15.23 34.86
CA ALA A 37 -16.09 14.20 35.29
C ALA A 37 -16.60 12.74 35.17
N ASP A 38 -17.86 12.47 35.54
CA ASP A 38 -18.46 11.14 35.45
C ASP A 38 -18.68 10.67 33.99
N ARG A 39 -18.95 11.60 33.06
CA ARG A 39 -19.04 11.33 31.62
C ARG A 39 -17.66 11.14 31.01
N ASP A 40 -16.71 11.96 31.44
CA ASP A 40 -15.32 11.91 31.04
C ASP A 40 -14.69 10.54 31.28
N MET A 41 -15.01 9.89 32.40
CA MET A 41 -14.47 8.56 32.72
C MET A 41 -15.04 7.46 31.82
N GLN A 42 -16.10 7.72 31.06
CA GLN A 42 -16.70 6.79 30.10
C GLN A 42 -16.06 6.90 28.71
N LEU A 43 -15.23 7.92 28.48
CA LEU A 43 -14.54 8.07 27.20
C LEU A 43 -13.51 6.95 27.00
N PRO A 44 -13.31 6.49 25.75
CA PRO A 44 -12.28 5.51 25.43
C PRO A 44 -10.91 5.96 25.96
N PHE A 45 -10.12 5.03 26.47
CA PHE A 45 -8.74 5.27 26.94
C PHE A 45 -8.58 6.17 28.19
N LYS A 46 -9.64 6.75 28.77
CA LYS A 46 -9.58 7.47 30.07
C LYS A 46 -9.43 6.53 31.26
N ASN A 47 -9.97 5.30 31.14
CA ASN A 47 -9.76 4.25 32.11
C ASN A 47 -9.28 2.97 31.40
N ILE A 48 -8.17 2.40 31.88
CA ILE A 48 -7.74 1.06 31.47
C ILE A 48 -8.44 0.06 32.39
N SER A 49 -9.77 -0.02 32.29
CA SER A 49 -10.56 -1.01 33.02
C SER A 49 -10.86 -2.17 32.09
N GLY A 50 -9.98 -3.15 32.08
CA GLY A 50 -10.13 -4.37 31.32
C GLY A 50 -8.78 -4.80 30.76
N TYR A 51 -8.37 -6.02 31.06
CA TYR A 51 -7.24 -6.68 30.43
C TYR A 51 -7.46 -6.71 28.92
N SER A 52 -7.05 -5.68 28.19
CA SER A 52 -7.03 -5.74 26.72
C SER A 52 -5.88 -6.66 26.35
N LEU A 53 -6.16 -7.97 26.29
CA LEU A 53 -5.24 -8.94 25.72
C LEU A 53 -5.18 -8.66 24.22
N GLN A 54 -4.24 -7.80 23.83
CA GLN A 54 -3.88 -7.59 22.44
C GLN A 54 -3.03 -8.79 22.00
N LEU A 55 -3.70 -9.85 21.56
CA LEU A 55 -3.04 -11.04 21.06
C LEU A 55 -2.62 -10.79 19.60
N VAL A 56 -1.36 -10.45 19.38
CA VAL A 56 -0.78 -10.36 18.03
C VAL A 56 -0.38 -11.78 17.61
N PHE A 57 -1.00 -12.31 16.56
CA PHE A 57 -0.58 -13.57 15.95
C PHE A 57 0.15 -13.28 14.64
N ILE A 58 1.26 -14.00 14.41
CA ILE A 58 1.92 -14.06 13.10
C ILE A 58 1.36 -15.31 12.41
N PRO A 59 0.69 -15.19 11.25
CA PRO A 59 0.27 -16.36 10.51
C PRO A 59 1.50 -17.19 10.10
N THR A 60 1.56 -18.44 10.56
CA THR A 60 2.63 -19.41 10.22
C THR A 60 2.59 -19.86 8.76
N GLU A 61 1.46 -19.61 8.07
CA GLU A 61 1.30 -20.01 6.69
C GLU A 61 2.12 -19.11 5.76
N LYS A 62 3.15 -19.70 5.16
CA LYS A 62 3.89 -19.08 4.06
C LYS A 62 2.97 -19.07 2.84
N HIS A 63 2.36 -17.92 2.54
CA HIS A 63 1.64 -17.74 1.29
C HIS A 63 2.62 -17.97 0.12
N THR A 64 2.52 -19.12 -0.55
CA THR A 64 3.23 -19.37 -1.79
C THR A 64 2.45 -18.68 -2.91
N ILE A 65 2.99 -17.58 -3.42
CA ILE A 65 2.44 -16.94 -4.61
C ILE A 65 2.79 -17.84 -5.80
N TYR A 66 1.80 -18.60 -6.28
CA TYR A 66 1.92 -19.35 -7.52
C TYR A 66 1.79 -18.40 -8.71
N ILE A 67 2.90 -18.10 -9.37
CA ILE A 67 2.93 -17.34 -10.62
C ILE A 67 3.00 -18.36 -11.77
N PRO A 68 1.92 -18.60 -12.51
CA PRO A 68 1.98 -19.42 -13.71
C PRO A 68 2.78 -18.68 -14.78
N PHE A 69 4.03 -19.09 -14.99
CA PHE A 69 4.78 -18.64 -16.16
C PHE A 69 4.38 -19.52 -17.35
N ASN A 70 3.65 -18.95 -18.31
CA ASN A 70 3.49 -19.58 -19.60
C ASN A 70 4.81 -19.37 -20.35
N ILE A 71 5.61 -20.44 -20.50
CA ILE A 71 6.75 -20.43 -21.41
C ILE A 71 6.17 -20.42 -22.83
N GLY A 72 5.89 -19.24 -23.34
CA GLY A 72 5.77 -19.06 -24.78
C GLY A 72 7.15 -19.26 -25.38
N LEU A 73 7.55 -20.51 -25.63
CA LEU A 73 8.64 -20.81 -26.55
C LEU A 73 8.19 -20.33 -27.92
N LYS A 74 8.43 -19.06 -28.22
CA LYS A 74 8.35 -18.59 -29.59
C LYS A 74 9.49 -19.28 -30.30
N GLU A 75 9.18 -20.27 -31.13
CA GLU A 75 10.16 -20.86 -32.04
C GLU A 75 10.86 -19.70 -32.75
N SER A 76 12.10 -19.43 -32.38
CA SER A 76 12.94 -18.58 -33.20
C SER A 76 13.10 -19.33 -34.51
N ASN A 77 12.81 -18.68 -35.64
CA ASN A 77 13.19 -19.21 -36.94
C ASN A 77 14.72 -19.38 -36.93
N ILE A 78 15.19 -20.58 -36.61
CA ILE A 78 16.60 -20.90 -36.64
C ILE A 78 16.96 -20.89 -38.12
N ILE A 79 17.73 -19.89 -38.57
CA ILE A 79 18.31 -19.94 -39.90
C ILE A 79 19.42 -21.00 -39.82
N PRO A 80 19.28 -22.17 -40.47
CA PRO A 80 20.32 -23.17 -40.44
C PRO A 80 21.59 -22.59 -41.05
N PHE A 81 22.73 -22.84 -40.42
CA PHE A 81 24.02 -22.48 -41.01
C PHE A 81 24.17 -23.21 -42.34
N THR A 82 24.12 -22.46 -43.45
CA THR A 82 24.44 -23.01 -44.77
C THR A 82 25.87 -22.59 -45.11
N SER A 83 26.69 -23.54 -45.53
CA SER A 83 28.06 -23.29 -46.01
C SER A 83 28.10 -22.49 -47.33
N ASN A 84 26.94 -22.15 -47.90
CA ASN A 84 26.79 -21.48 -49.20
C ASN A 84 26.68 -19.96 -49.11
N LEU A 85 26.95 -19.36 -47.94
CA LEU A 85 27.27 -17.93 -47.88
C LEU A 85 28.69 -17.72 -48.44
N TYR A 86 28.86 -17.97 -49.74
CA TYR A 86 30.01 -17.46 -50.48
C TYR A 86 29.95 -15.93 -50.34
N SER A 87 30.89 -15.37 -49.58
CA SER A 87 31.14 -13.93 -49.57
C SER A 87 31.30 -13.50 -51.02
N ASN A 88 30.31 -12.79 -51.57
CA ASN A 88 30.37 -12.29 -52.93
C ASN A 88 31.58 -11.34 -53.02
N PRO A 89 32.69 -11.74 -53.65
CA PRO A 89 33.90 -10.92 -53.67
C PRO A 89 33.69 -9.64 -54.50
N ALA A 90 32.62 -9.58 -55.29
CA ALA A 90 32.26 -8.42 -56.10
C ALA A 90 31.73 -7.22 -55.30
N LEU A 91 31.49 -7.36 -53.98
CA LEU A 91 31.17 -6.24 -53.09
C LEU A 91 32.38 -5.35 -52.79
N PHE A 92 33.61 -5.85 -52.99
CA PHE A 92 34.85 -5.09 -52.74
C PHE A 92 35.56 -4.60 -54.01
N SER A 93 34.99 -4.87 -55.20
CA SER A 93 35.59 -4.49 -56.47
C SER A 93 34.91 -3.24 -57.04
N VAL A 94 35.62 -2.11 -57.00
CA VAL A 94 35.15 -0.78 -57.46
C VAL A 94 35.23 -0.61 -58.99
N PHE A 95 35.99 -1.46 -59.68
CA PHE A 95 36.10 -1.39 -61.15
C PHE A 95 35.69 -2.71 -61.79
N ARG A 96 34.66 -2.65 -62.64
CA ARG A 96 34.20 -3.74 -63.49
C ARG A 96 34.41 -3.33 -64.95
N PRO A 97 35.09 -4.14 -65.78
CA PRO A 97 35.18 -3.85 -67.21
C PRO A 97 33.81 -3.99 -67.88
N PRO A 98 33.55 -3.29 -69.00
CA PRO A 98 32.27 -3.37 -69.71
C PRO A 98 32.08 -4.78 -70.30
N VAL A 99 30.87 -5.29 -70.19
CA VAL A 99 30.48 -6.58 -70.75
C VAL A 99 29.92 -6.34 -72.15
N ALA A 100 30.49 -7.01 -73.16
CA ALA A 100 30.01 -7.04 -74.54
C ALA A 100 28.94 -8.11 -74.76
#